data_AF-A0A5C6X3F6-F1
#
_entry.id   AF-A0A5C6X3F6-F1
#
_cell.length_a   1.000
_cell.length_b   1.000
_cell.length_c   1.000
_cell.angle_alpha   90.00
_cell.angle_beta   90.00
_cell.angle_gamma   90.00
#
_symmetry.space_group_name_H-M   'P 1'
#
loop_
_entity.id
_entity.type
_entity.pdbx_description
1 polymer ?
#
loop_
_entity_poly.entity_id
_entity_poly.type
_entity_poly.pdbx_seq_one_letter_code
_entity_poly.pdbx_strand_id
1 'polypeptide(L)'
;MLRHSPTPRQTRPARILALALMLAALLSSCGPAEPVDLLATAPELALDAPERGPYGVALLERELRVRVDQHVRTLVYLPTGLNAEEEAHPLALLIQGGAVSPEQYGWLAMHLASRGYVVLSPDHPLDFAIFATGNGADVIAAARDAAAREGDVLEGRLAPEPGLALGHSLGGVVASKVWLRRPDDLSHLFLLQSTPDPGDAELLQNPRDPADRVFAVAGARDGRISFTEIDESLADFSNPVPLAIVEGANHFQMIDSPTASQLESDLAATIPTPQARARVLAALDLLVFDHLGLAPRDPSPLDDPERWPEGLIAP
;
A
#
# COMPACT_ATOMS: atom_id res chain seq x y z
N MET A 1 -35.75 49.09 -41.60
CA MET A 1 -36.39 48.78 -40.31
C MET A 1 -35.58 47.69 -39.62
N LEU A 2 -34.71 48.05 -38.68
CA LEU A 2 -34.01 47.11 -37.80
C LEU A 2 -34.16 47.66 -36.38
N ARG A 3 -34.95 46.97 -35.55
CA ARG A 3 -35.23 47.34 -34.16
C ARG A 3 -34.04 46.90 -33.30
N HIS A 4 -33.43 47.84 -32.59
CA HIS A 4 -32.53 47.54 -31.47
C HIS A 4 -33.36 47.32 -30.20
N SER A 5 -33.18 46.14 -29.59
CA SER A 5 -33.73 45.83 -28.27
C SER A 5 -32.77 46.31 -27.17
N PRO A 6 -33.25 47.00 -26.12
CA PRO A 6 -32.39 47.44 -25.03
C PRO A 6 -32.09 46.28 -24.06
N THR A 7 -30.81 46.09 -23.74
CA THR A 7 -30.34 45.19 -22.66
C THR A 7 -30.76 45.70 -21.28
N PRO A 8 -31.28 44.84 -20.39
CA PRO A 8 -31.69 45.25 -19.05
C PRO A 8 -30.50 45.59 -18.16
N ARG A 9 -30.58 46.73 -17.46
CA ARG A 9 -29.62 47.15 -16.42
C ARG A 9 -29.76 46.23 -15.21
N GLN A 10 -28.77 45.38 -14.97
CA GLN A 10 -28.61 44.65 -13.71
C GLN A 10 -28.40 45.66 -12.56
N THR A 11 -29.27 45.61 -11.56
CA THR A 11 -29.21 46.44 -10.36
C THR A 11 -28.11 45.94 -9.42
N ARG A 12 -27.43 46.87 -8.76
CA ARG A 12 -26.25 46.62 -7.90
C ARG A 12 -26.46 45.76 -6.61
N PRO A 13 -27.65 45.54 -6.02
CA PRO A 13 -27.72 44.80 -4.75
C PRO A 13 -27.50 43.28 -4.92
N ALA A 14 -27.70 42.71 -6.11
CA ALA A 14 -27.50 41.28 -6.34
C ALA A 14 -26.03 40.84 -6.30
N ARG A 15 -25.09 41.75 -6.61
CA ARG A 15 -23.65 41.46 -6.58
C ARG A 15 -23.06 41.42 -5.17
N ILE A 16 -23.63 42.19 -4.24
CA ILE A 16 -23.15 42.23 -2.85
C ILE A 16 -23.57 40.94 -2.12
N LEU A 17 -24.78 40.43 -2.39
CA LEU A 17 -25.25 39.18 -1.79
C LEU A 17 -24.51 37.94 -2.31
N ALA A 18 -24.18 37.91 -3.61
CA ALA A 18 -23.40 36.81 -4.20
C ALA A 18 -21.95 36.76 -3.69
N LEU A 19 -21.33 37.94 -3.47
CA LEU A 19 -19.97 38.01 -2.91
C LEU A 19 -19.92 37.60 -1.43
N ALA A 20 -20.94 37.95 -0.64
CA ALA A 20 -21.04 37.54 0.76
C ALA A 20 -21.28 36.02 0.92
N LEU A 21 -22.06 35.40 0.03
CA LEU A 21 -22.26 33.94 0.01
C LEU A 21 -21.01 33.17 -0.42
N MET A 22 -20.21 33.68 -1.38
CA MET A 22 -18.92 33.09 -1.72
C MET A 22 -17.90 33.21 -0.56
N LEU A 23 -17.88 34.34 0.14
CA LEU A 23 -16.97 34.53 1.27
C LEU A 23 -17.33 33.62 2.46
N ALA A 24 -18.63 33.38 2.71
CA ALA A 24 -19.10 32.45 3.74
C ALA A 24 -18.79 30.98 3.40
N ALA A 25 -18.81 30.61 2.11
CA ALA A 25 -18.42 29.28 1.66
C ALA A 25 -16.89 29.04 1.78
N LEU A 26 -16.07 30.08 1.54
CA LEU A 26 -14.61 30.00 1.69
C LEU A 26 -14.14 29.94 3.15
N LEU A 27 -14.92 30.46 4.09
CA LEU A 27 -14.61 30.38 5.53
C LEU A 27 -15.05 29.06 6.19
N SER A 28 -15.78 28.20 5.47
CA SER A 28 -16.30 26.93 6.01
C SER A 28 -15.49 25.69 5.61
N SER A 29 -14.38 25.84 4.87
CA SER A 29 -13.55 24.67 4.45
C SER A 29 -12.32 24.42 5.32
N CYS A 30 -12.15 25.16 6.43
CA CYS A 30 -11.13 24.88 7.44
C CYS A 30 -11.78 24.27 8.68
N GLY A 31 -12.52 23.16 8.51
CA GLY A 31 -12.81 22.28 9.63
C GLY A 31 -11.53 21.52 10.01
N PRO A 32 -11.18 21.38 11.29
CA PRO A 32 -10.11 20.48 11.68
C PRO A 32 -10.44 19.08 11.13
N ALA A 33 -9.47 18.42 10.50
CA ALA A 33 -9.62 17.02 10.13
C ALA A 33 -9.96 16.24 11.41
N GLU A 34 -11.16 15.68 11.49
CA GLU A 34 -11.56 14.83 12.61
C GLU A 34 -10.58 13.64 12.65
N PRO A 35 -9.84 13.42 13.76
CA PRO A 35 -8.96 12.28 13.85
C PRO A 35 -9.80 11.01 14.01
N VAL A 36 -9.91 10.30 12.90
CA VAL A 36 -9.53 8.90 12.70
C VAL A 36 -9.55 7.95 13.90
N ASP A 37 -10.12 6.77 13.64
CA ASP A 37 -10.02 5.54 14.43
C ASP A 37 -8.58 5.31 14.97
N LEU A 38 -8.39 5.55 16.27
CA LEU A 38 -7.13 5.32 16.96
C LEU A 38 -7.11 3.90 17.51
N LEU A 39 -6.31 3.05 16.88
CA LEU A 39 -6.11 1.68 17.36
C LEU A 39 -5.06 1.63 18.47
N ALA A 40 -5.39 0.94 19.57
CA ALA A 40 -4.48 0.74 20.69
C ALA A 40 -3.24 -0.09 20.30
N THR A 41 -2.12 0.22 20.98
CA THR A 41 -0.83 -0.49 20.87
C THR A 41 -0.92 -1.93 21.35
N ALA A 42 -0.05 -2.79 20.83
CA ALA A 42 0.15 -4.16 21.30
C ALA A 42 1.60 -4.32 21.87
N PRO A 43 2.00 -5.48 22.43
CA PRO A 43 3.34 -5.63 23.02
C PRO A 43 4.45 -5.57 21.96
N GLU A 44 5.70 -5.78 22.41
CA GLU A 44 6.94 -5.69 21.61
C GLU A 44 6.85 -6.44 20.26
N LEU A 45 7.57 -5.92 19.27
CA LEU A 45 7.63 -6.50 17.93
C LEU A 45 8.22 -7.92 17.97
N ALA A 46 7.38 -8.93 17.81
CA ALA A 46 7.79 -10.33 17.87
C ALA A 46 7.21 -11.17 16.72
N LEU A 47 8.02 -12.07 16.16
CA LEU A 47 7.63 -12.94 15.04
C LEU A 47 6.49 -13.92 15.41
N ASP A 48 6.34 -14.23 16.69
CA ASP A 48 5.28 -15.10 17.23
C ASP A 48 3.99 -14.34 17.63
N ALA A 49 3.96 -13.02 17.45
CA ALA A 49 2.82 -12.15 17.73
C ALA A 49 2.32 -11.43 16.44
N PRO A 50 1.63 -12.15 15.53
CA PRO A 50 1.24 -11.61 14.23
C PRO A 50 0.10 -10.58 14.30
N GLU A 51 -0.44 -10.29 15.49
CA GLU A 51 -1.65 -9.48 15.62
C GLU A 51 -1.41 -7.99 15.37
N ARG A 52 -0.47 -7.36 16.08
CA ARG A 52 -0.11 -5.94 15.97
C ARG A 52 1.29 -5.70 16.53
N GLY A 53 1.97 -4.66 16.04
CA GLY A 53 3.24 -4.20 16.61
C GLY A 53 3.08 -3.18 17.74
N PRO A 54 4.19 -2.55 18.16
CA PRO A 54 4.24 -1.69 19.33
C PRO A 54 3.55 -0.32 19.12
N TYR A 55 3.25 0.05 17.86
CA TYR A 55 2.64 1.33 17.53
C TYR A 55 1.12 1.20 17.41
N GLY A 56 0.42 2.26 17.82
CA GLY A 56 -0.95 2.52 17.39
C GLY A 56 -0.96 2.94 15.92
N VAL A 57 -2.14 3.04 15.34
CA VAL A 57 -2.30 3.44 13.93
C VAL A 57 -3.32 4.56 13.81
N ALA A 58 -2.98 5.60 13.04
CA ALA A 58 -3.91 6.59 12.52
C ALA A 58 -4.00 6.46 10.99
N LEU A 59 -5.20 6.58 10.43
CA LEU A 59 -5.51 6.54 8.99
C LEU A 59 -5.96 7.90 8.45
N LEU A 60 -5.12 8.59 7.70
CA LEU A 60 -5.48 9.84 7.04
C LEU A 60 -5.88 9.59 5.60
N GLU A 61 -6.95 10.21 5.13
CA GLU A 61 -7.20 10.34 3.68
C GLU A 61 -6.59 11.65 3.20
N ARG A 62 -5.75 11.59 2.16
CA ARG A 62 -5.08 12.77 1.59
C ARG A 62 -5.19 12.83 0.08
N GLU A 63 -5.40 14.03 -0.44
CA GLU A 63 -5.27 14.36 -1.86
C GLU A 63 -3.85 14.86 -2.15
N LEU A 64 -2.94 13.94 -2.47
CA LEU A 64 -1.54 14.29 -2.73
C LEU A 64 -1.40 14.86 -4.14
N ARG A 65 -0.88 16.08 -4.25
CA ARG A 65 -0.62 16.71 -5.54
C ARG A 65 0.61 16.06 -6.18
N VAL A 66 0.37 15.21 -7.18
CA VAL A 66 1.42 14.45 -7.88
C VAL A 66 1.94 15.17 -9.13
N ARG A 67 1.14 16.05 -9.73
CA ARG A 67 1.51 16.89 -10.89
C ARG A 67 0.86 18.26 -10.78
N VAL A 68 1.07 19.13 -11.79
CA VAL A 68 0.59 20.52 -11.77
C VAL A 68 -0.91 20.61 -11.50
N ASP A 69 -1.72 19.77 -12.13
CA ASP A 69 -3.18 19.78 -12.06
C ASP A 69 -3.77 18.41 -11.66
N GLN A 70 -2.94 17.51 -11.15
CA GLN A 70 -3.37 16.16 -10.77
C GLN A 70 -3.12 15.91 -9.29
N HIS A 71 -4.15 15.36 -8.65
CA HIS A 71 -4.13 14.86 -7.29
C HIS A 71 -4.42 13.37 -7.31
N VAL A 72 -3.83 12.65 -6.37
CA VAL A 72 -4.11 11.23 -6.13
C VAL A 72 -4.60 11.10 -4.69
N ARG A 73 -5.86 10.68 -4.55
CA ARG A 73 -6.42 10.23 -3.28
C ARG A 73 -5.56 9.11 -2.74
N THR A 74 -5.10 9.25 -1.50
CA THR A 74 -4.18 8.30 -0.88
C THR A 74 -4.62 8.08 0.56
N LEU A 75 -4.83 6.81 0.93
CA LEU A 75 -4.94 6.42 2.34
C LEU A 75 -3.54 6.34 2.93
N VAL A 76 -3.32 7.06 4.02
CA VAL A 76 -2.02 7.17 4.69
C VAL A 76 -2.16 6.63 6.11
N TYR A 77 -1.50 5.51 6.39
CA TYR A 77 -1.50 4.90 7.72
C TYR A 77 -0.21 5.30 8.44
N LEU A 78 -0.35 5.95 9.59
CA LEU A 78 0.74 6.49 10.39
C LEU A 78 0.88 5.71 11.70
N PRO A 79 2.12 5.35 12.10
CA PRO A 79 2.41 4.91 13.45
C PRO A 79 2.07 6.03 14.45
N THR A 80 1.39 5.69 15.54
CA THR A 80 1.07 6.57 16.66
C THR A 80 1.44 5.94 18.00
N GLY A 81 1.46 6.73 19.08
CA GLY A 81 1.85 6.27 20.41
C GLY A 81 3.07 7.01 20.96
N LEU A 82 3.70 6.45 22.00
CA LEU A 82 4.86 7.07 22.65
C LEU A 82 6.02 7.24 21.65
N ASN A 83 6.49 8.48 21.50
CA ASN A 83 7.57 8.92 20.59
C ASN A 83 7.32 8.67 19.09
N ALA A 84 6.23 7.99 18.73
CA ALA A 84 5.97 7.61 17.35
C ALA A 84 6.01 8.82 16.43
N GLU A 85 5.45 9.97 16.85
CA GLU A 85 5.39 11.25 16.13
C GLU A 85 6.75 11.95 15.95
N GLU A 86 7.68 11.70 16.86
CA GLU A 86 9.03 12.31 16.86
C GLU A 86 10.05 11.49 16.07
N GLU A 87 9.69 10.25 15.70
CA GLU A 87 10.52 9.31 14.95
C GLU A 87 10.21 9.35 13.45
N ALA A 88 11.25 9.22 12.62
CA ALA A 88 11.10 8.97 11.20
C ALA A 88 10.92 7.47 10.95
N HIS A 89 9.89 7.11 10.18
CA HIS A 89 9.48 5.72 9.94
C HIS A 89 9.74 5.34 8.48
N PRO A 90 10.18 4.09 8.20
CA PRO A 90 10.29 3.61 6.83
C PRO A 90 8.96 3.68 6.08
N LEU A 91 9.05 3.85 4.78
CA LEU A 91 7.91 3.88 3.86
C LEU A 91 7.43 2.45 3.54
N ALA A 92 6.12 2.27 3.42
CA ALA A 92 5.53 1.13 2.71
C ALA A 92 4.53 1.62 1.64
N LEU A 93 4.70 1.22 0.38
CA LEU A 93 3.75 1.49 -0.70
C LEU A 93 2.86 0.27 -0.93
N LEU A 94 1.56 0.40 -0.67
CA LEU A 94 0.58 -0.69 -0.83
C LEU A 94 -0.37 -0.42 -2.00
N ILE A 95 -0.26 -1.25 -3.05
CA ILE A 95 -1.05 -1.10 -4.28
C ILE A 95 -2.19 -2.13 -4.33
N GLN A 96 -3.42 -1.65 -4.53
CA GLN A 96 -4.59 -2.50 -4.66
C GLN A 96 -4.58 -3.39 -5.91
N GLY A 97 -5.22 -4.55 -5.80
CA GLY A 97 -5.60 -5.38 -6.94
C GLY A 97 -6.63 -4.73 -7.87
N GLY A 98 -6.86 -5.36 -9.02
CA GLY A 98 -7.82 -4.87 -10.00
C GLY A 98 -9.27 -5.02 -9.52
N ALA A 99 -10.11 -4.00 -9.73
CA ALA A 99 -11.49 -3.95 -9.24
C ALA A 99 -11.66 -4.18 -7.73
N VAL A 100 -10.69 -3.64 -6.96
CA VAL A 100 -10.69 -3.64 -5.50
C VAL A 100 -10.29 -2.24 -5.03
N SER A 101 -10.91 -1.73 -3.98
CA SER A 101 -10.54 -0.44 -3.41
C SER A 101 -9.37 -0.54 -2.42
N PRO A 102 -8.56 0.51 -2.23
CA PRO A 102 -7.50 0.54 -1.21
C PRO A 102 -7.96 0.17 0.21
N GLU A 103 -9.18 0.58 0.58
CA GLU A 103 -9.79 0.33 1.90
C GLU A 103 -9.92 -1.17 2.20
N GLN A 104 -10.09 -2.01 1.17
CA GLN A 104 -10.22 -3.46 1.36
C GLN A 104 -8.92 -4.13 1.81
N TYR A 105 -7.80 -3.40 1.82
CA TYR A 105 -6.51 -3.85 2.36
C TYR A 105 -6.16 -3.18 3.70
N GLY A 106 -7.14 -2.56 4.37
CA GLY A 106 -6.92 -1.89 5.65
C GLY A 106 -6.25 -2.79 6.69
N TRP A 107 -6.59 -4.07 6.75
CA TRP A 107 -5.94 -5.04 7.65
C TRP A 107 -4.43 -5.15 7.43
N LEU A 108 -3.98 -5.11 6.16
CA LEU A 108 -2.56 -5.21 5.79
C LEU A 108 -1.83 -3.88 6.05
N ALA A 109 -2.45 -2.75 5.71
CA ALA A 109 -1.88 -1.44 5.94
C ALA A 109 -1.77 -1.11 7.44
N MET A 110 -2.78 -1.45 8.23
CA MET A 110 -2.74 -1.30 9.69
C MET A 110 -1.67 -2.19 10.31
N HIS A 111 -1.49 -3.42 9.81
CA HIS A 111 -0.42 -4.29 10.28
C HIS A 111 0.96 -3.64 10.10
N LEU A 112 1.30 -3.23 8.87
CA LEU A 112 2.54 -2.53 8.57
C LEU A 112 2.73 -1.25 9.40
N ALA A 113 1.69 -0.42 9.51
CA ALA A 113 1.76 0.79 10.30
C ALA A 113 2.00 0.50 11.79
N SER A 114 1.38 -0.55 12.33
CA SER A 114 1.63 -0.99 13.72
C SER A 114 3.07 -1.50 13.91
N ARG A 115 3.76 -1.91 12.82
CA ARG A 115 5.18 -2.30 12.81
C ARG A 115 6.15 -1.13 12.58
N GLY A 116 5.65 0.11 12.53
CA GLY A 116 6.49 1.30 12.38
C GLY A 116 6.72 1.72 10.94
N TYR A 117 5.81 1.42 10.01
CA TYR A 117 5.86 1.96 8.66
C TYR A 117 4.87 3.11 8.48
N VAL A 118 5.25 4.14 7.72
CA VAL A 118 4.26 5.03 7.09
C VAL A 118 3.78 4.35 5.83
N VAL A 119 2.52 3.92 5.80
CA VAL A 119 1.95 3.20 4.67
C VAL A 119 1.19 4.16 3.77
N LEU A 120 1.56 4.21 2.49
CA LEU A 120 0.85 4.92 1.44
C LEU A 120 0.07 3.91 0.60
N SER A 121 -1.25 4.06 0.54
CA SER A 121 -2.12 3.27 -0.34
C SER A 121 -2.86 4.20 -1.31
N PRO A 122 -2.24 4.53 -2.45
CA PRO A 122 -2.81 5.44 -3.43
C PRO A 122 -3.97 4.81 -4.20
N ASP A 123 -5.00 5.59 -4.46
CA ASP A 123 -6.11 5.19 -5.30
C ASP A 123 -5.69 5.18 -6.78
N HIS A 124 -6.21 4.22 -7.53
CA HIS A 124 -5.96 4.03 -8.95
C HIS A 124 -7.30 4.09 -9.67
N PRO A 125 -7.59 5.19 -10.40
CA PRO A 125 -8.90 5.37 -11.02
C PRO A 125 -9.18 4.28 -12.07
N LEU A 126 -10.47 3.94 -12.20
CA LEU A 126 -11.02 2.92 -13.10
C LEU A 126 -10.62 1.48 -12.75
N ASP A 127 -10.29 1.20 -11.49
CA ASP A 127 -10.08 -0.16 -10.99
C ASP A 127 -8.91 -0.92 -11.66
N PHE A 128 -8.05 -0.21 -12.41
CA PHE A 128 -6.96 -0.80 -13.17
C PHE A 128 -5.67 0.00 -12.93
N ALA A 129 -4.90 -0.43 -11.93
CA ALA A 129 -3.61 0.14 -11.57
C ALA A 129 -2.64 0.25 -12.78
N ILE A 130 -2.83 -0.55 -13.83
CA ILE A 130 -2.01 -0.51 -15.05
C ILE A 130 -2.10 0.82 -15.84
N PHE A 131 -3.23 1.53 -15.78
CA PHE A 131 -3.41 2.80 -16.52
C PHE A 131 -2.80 4.01 -15.80
N ALA A 132 -2.43 3.84 -14.53
CA ALA A 132 -1.87 4.89 -13.70
C ALA A 132 -0.64 4.40 -12.92
N THR A 133 0.20 3.58 -13.56
CA THR A 133 1.43 3.02 -12.97
C THR A 133 2.40 4.07 -12.42
N GLY A 134 2.30 5.32 -12.87
CA GLY A 134 3.06 6.45 -12.32
C GLY A 134 2.59 6.90 -10.94
N ASN A 135 1.34 6.64 -10.55
CA ASN A 135 0.77 7.15 -9.30
C ASN A 135 1.57 6.71 -8.07
N GLY A 136 2.01 5.45 -8.02
CA GLY A 136 2.82 4.96 -6.90
C GLY A 136 4.11 5.76 -6.70
N ALA A 137 4.88 5.97 -7.78
CA ALA A 137 6.11 6.75 -7.73
C ALA A 137 5.85 8.23 -7.39
N ASP A 138 4.83 8.82 -8.01
CA ASP A 138 4.53 10.24 -7.80
C ASP A 138 3.98 10.51 -6.38
N VAL A 139 3.23 9.57 -5.80
CA VAL A 139 2.74 9.65 -4.42
C VAL A 139 3.87 9.54 -3.41
N ILE A 140 4.86 8.68 -3.65
CA ILE A 140 6.07 8.64 -2.82
C ILE A 140 6.76 10.00 -2.81
N ALA A 141 6.99 10.59 -3.98
CA ALA A 141 7.63 11.90 -4.10
C ALA A 141 6.82 12.99 -3.38
N ALA A 142 5.50 13.02 -3.60
CA ALA A 142 4.62 13.99 -2.95
C ALA A 142 4.56 13.82 -1.42
N ALA A 143 4.61 12.58 -0.92
CA ALA A 143 4.65 12.30 0.51
C ALA A 143 5.99 12.71 1.13
N ARG A 144 7.13 12.48 0.46
CA ARG A 144 8.44 12.96 0.92
C ARG A 144 8.52 14.49 0.93
N ASP A 145 7.98 15.16 -0.09
CA ASP A 145 7.87 16.62 -0.12
C ASP A 145 6.99 17.16 1.01
N ALA A 146 5.93 16.43 1.37
CA ALA A 146 5.10 16.74 2.53
C ALA A 146 5.85 16.53 3.84
N ALA A 147 6.64 15.46 3.96
CA ALA A 147 7.44 15.20 5.15
C ALA A 147 8.59 16.20 5.37
N ALA A 148 9.03 16.88 4.31
CA ALA A 148 10.03 17.95 4.41
C ALA A 148 9.44 19.33 4.71
N ARG A 149 8.11 19.47 4.80
CA ARG A 149 7.43 20.76 4.94
C ARG A 149 7.00 21.02 6.37
N GLU A 150 7.47 22.13 6.93
CA GLU A 150 7.08 22.60 8.26
C GLU A 150 5.54 22.74 8.39
N GLY A 151 4.99 22.14 9.44
CA GLY A 151 3.57 22.14 9.77
C GLY A 151 2.72 21.13 8.99
N ASP A 152 3.29 20.31 8.10
CA ASP A 152 2.55 19.21 7.49
C ASP A 152 2.42 18.03 8.47
N VAL A 153 1.32 17.28 8.41
CA VAL A 153 1.11 16.09 9.25
C VAL A 153 2.15 14.99 9.01
N LEU A 154 2.84 15.03 7.87
CA LEU A 154 3.95 14.13 7.55
C LEU A 154 5.32 14.67 7.96
N GLU A 155 5.41 15.89 8.50
CA GLU A 155 6.69 16.53 8.86
C GLU A 155 7.57 15.61 9.70
N GLY A 156 8.76 15.29 9.20
CA GLY A 156 9.73 14.43 9.89
C GLY A 156 9.30 12.96 10.05
N ARG A 157 8.11 12.56 9.57
CA ARG A 157 7.55 11.22 9.79
C ARG A 157 8.13 10.15 8.86
N LEU A 158 8.78 10.53 7.76
CA LEU A 158 9.32 9.60 6.76
C LEU A 158 10.85 9.48 6.85
N ALA A 159 11.33 8.26 7.03
CA ALA A 159 12.75 7.93 6.99
C ALA A 159 13.31 8.11 5.56
N PRO A 160 14.57 8.58 5.43
CA PRO A 160 15.20 8.76 4.12
C PRO A 160 15.56 7.43 3.44
N GLU A 161 15.68 6.34 4.19
CA GLU A 161 16.05 5.02 3.66
C GLU A 161 14.97 4.43 2.72
N PRO A 162 15.38 3.55 1.78
CA PRO A 162 14.44 2.84 0.91
C PRO A 162 13.50 1.92 1.70
N GLY A 163 12.19 2.02 1.42
CA GLY A 163 11.12 1.26 2.07
C GLY A 163 10.71 -0.01 1.33
N LEU A 164 9.46 -0.41 1.55
CA LEU A 164 8.83 -1.60 0.96
C LEU A 164 7.82 -1.22 -0.13
N ALA A 165 7.72 -2.03 -1.18
CA ALA A 165 6.55 -2.05 -2.06
C ALA A 165 5.79 -3.36 -1.91
N LEU A 166 4.47 -3.28 -1.89
CA LEU A 166 3.60 -4.44 -1.76
C LEU A 166 2.40 -4.28 -2.70
N GLY A 167 1.92 -5.40 -3.24
CA GLY A 167 0.69 -5.39 -4.01
C GLY A 167 0.07 -6.76 -4.18
N HIS A 168 -1.26 -6.77 -4.30
CA HIS A 168 -2.05 -7.97 -4.50
C HIS A 168 -2.51 -8.10 -5.96
N SER A 169 -2.42 -9.28 -6.57
CA SER A 169 -2.94 -9.53 -7.92
C SER A 169 -2.38 -8.51 -8.93
N LEU A 170 -3.21 -7.82 -9.71
CA LEU A 170 -2.76 -6.71 -10.59
C LEU A 170 -1.97 -5.62 -9.83
N GLY A 171 -2.24 -5.43 -8.55
CA GLY A 171 -1.49 -4.49 -7.71
C GLY A 171 -0.04 -4.90 -7.51
N GLY A 172 0.26 -6.20 -7.44
CA GLY A 172 1.65 -6.69 -7.35
C GLY A 172 2.44 -6.48 -8.64
N VAL A 173 1.77 -6.58 -9.80
CA VAL A 173 2.35 -6.20 -11.11
C VAL A 173 2.77 -4.73 -11.09
N VAL A 174 1.90 -3.86 -10.58
CA VAL A 174 2.17 -2.41 -10.50
C VAL A 174 3.19 -2.07 -9.41
N ALA A 175 3.14 -2.73 -8.26
CA ALA A 175 4.15 -2.59 -7.20
C ALA A 175 5.55 -2.95 -7.72
N SER A 176 5.67 -4.05 -8.48
CA SER A 176 6.91 -4.47 -9.16
C SER A 176 7.42 -3.38 -10.09
N LYS A 177 6.54 -2.78 -10.90
CA LYS A 177 6.86 -1.68 -11.81
C LYS A 177 7.43 -0.46 -11.09
N VAL A 178 6.86 -0.10 -9.94
CA VAL A 178 7.32 1.04 -9.14
C VAL A 178 8.66 0.69 -8.47
N TRP A 179 8.77 -0.50 -7.87
CA TRP A 179 10.00 -0.98 -7.23
C TRP A 179 11.20 -0.99 -8.19
N LEU A 180 11.01 -1.49 -9.43
CA LEU A 180 12.04 -1.50 -10.48
C LEU A 180 12.50 -0.10 -10.88
N ARG A 181 11.60 0.89 -10.85
CA ARG A 181 11.86 2.26 -11.32
C ARG A 181 12.28 3.21 -10.21
N ARG A 182 12.18 2.80 -8.94
CA ARG A 182 12.46 3.61 -7.75
C ARG A 182 13.39 2.88 -6.76
N PRO A 183 14.58 2.41 -7.19
CA PRO A 183 15.52 1.71 -6.29
C PRO A 183 15.95 2.56 -5.09
N ASP A 184 16.01 3.88 -5.24
CA ASP A 184 16.36 4.81 -4.16
C ASP A 184 15.23 5.01 -3.13
N ASP A 185 13.98 4.64 -3.47
CA ASP A 185 12.84 4.74 -2.54
C ASP A 185 12.39 3.40 -1.98
N LEU A 186 12.67 2.30 -2.68
CA LEU A 186 12.11 0.98 -2.39
C LEU A 186 13.21 -0.08 -2.54
N SER A 187 13.54 -0.76 -1.45
CA SER A 187 14.54 -1.83 -1.42
C SER A 187 13.88 -3.21 -1.57
N HIS A 188 12.76 -3.45 -0.89
CA HIS A 188 12.12 -4.76 -0.86
C HIS A 188 10.76 -4.75 -1.56
N LEU A 189 10.37 -5.91 -2.09
CA LEU A 189 9.12 -6.14 -2.79
C LEU A 189 8.39 -7.35 -2.21
N PHE A 190 7.11 -7.17 -1.87
CA PHE A 190 6.22 -8.23 -1.42
C PHE A 190 5.09 -8.46 -2.43
N LEU A 191 5.09 -9.62 -3.08
CA LEU A 191 4.10 -10.00 -4.08
C LEU A 191 3.04 -10.91 -3.46
N LEU A 192 1.82 -10.40 -3.32
CA LEU A 192 0.70 -11.19 -2.80
C LEU A 192 -0.13 -11.72 -3.98
N GLN A 193 -0.06 -13.02 -4.25
CA GLN A 193 -0.78 -13.68 -5.34
C GLN A 193 -0.61 -12.94 -6.68
N SER A 194 0.65 -12.71 -7.06
CA SER A 194 1.00 -11.84 -8.18
C SER A 194 2.35 -12.21 -8.79
N THR A 195 2.57 -11.74 -10.01
CA THR A 195 3.81 -11.85 -10.79
C THR A 195 4.22 -10.46 -11.28
N PRO A 196 5.48 -10.25 -11.69
CA PRO A 196 5.85 -9.06 -12.44
C PRO A 196 5.20 -9.04 -13.84
N ASP A 197 5.18 -7.88 -14.48
CA ASP A 197 4.79 -7.77 -15.89
C ASP A 197 5.90 -8.38 -16.77
N PRO A 198 5.61 -9.35 -17.65
CA PRO A 198 6.59 -9.89 -18.60
C PRO A 198 7.23 -8.81 -19.49
N GLY A 199 6.54 -7.68 -19.71
CA GLY A 199 7.07 -6.53 -20.43
C GLY A 199 8.22 -5.80 -19.72
N ASP A 200 8.46 -6.07 -18.44
CA ASP A 200 9.60 -5.54 -17.69
C ASP A 200 10.77 -6.54 -17.56
N ALA A 201 10.79 -7.64 -18.33
CA ALA A 201 11.82 -8.68 -18.25
C ALA A 201 13.26 -8.14 -18.27
N GLU A 202 13.55 -7.14 -19.10
CA GLU A 202 14.88 -6.51 -19.15
C GLU A 202 15.22 -5.75 -17.84
N LEU A 203 14.23 -5.14 -17.19
CA LEU A 203 14.43 -4.39 -15.95
C LEU A 203 14.59 -5.31 -14.75
N LEU A 204 13.93 -6.48 -14.74
CA LEU A 204 14.05 -7.49 -13.68
C LEU A 204 15.49 -8.01 -13.55
N GLN A 205 16.22 -8.04 -14.67
CA GLN A 205 17.62 -8.45 -14.73
C GLN A 205 18.61 -7.36 -14.29
N ASN A 206 18.14 -6.13 -14.02
CA ASN A 206 19.02 -5.09 -13.53
C ASN A 206 19.54 -5.46 -12.13
N PRO A 207 20.85 -5.27 -11.87
CA PRO A 207 21.41 -5.54 -10.56
C PRO A 207 20.76 -4.64 -9.50
N ARG A 208 20.38 -5.26 -8.39
CA ARG A 208 19.85 -4.62 -7.17
C ARG A 208 20.90 -4.71 -6.06
N ASP A 209 20.70 -3.98 -4.96
CA ASP A 209 21.54 -4.18 -3.79
C ASP A 209 21.35 -5.63 -3.30
N PRO A 210 22.40 -6.40 -2.98
CA PRO A 210 22.26 -7.76 -2.46
C PRO A 210 21.45 -7.86 -1.16
N ALA A 211 21.20 -6.75 -0.46
CA ALA A 211 20.30 -6.66 0.70
C ALA A 211 18.82 -6.48 0.29
N ASP A 212 18.52 -6.10 -0.94
CA ASP A 212 17.14 -6.06 -1.43
C ASP A 212 16.55 -7.47 -1.48
N ARG A 213 15.26 -7.61 -1.21
CA ARG A 213 14.55 -8.90 -1.22
C ARG A 213 13.26 -8.82 -2.03
N VAL A 214 12.96 -9.89 -2.74
CA VAL A 214 11.67 -10.10 -3.40
C VAL A 214 11.02 -11.34 -2.80
N PHE A 215 9.93 -11.17 -2.06
CA PHE A 215 9.21 -12.26 -1.43
C PHE A 215 7.79 -12.36 -1.96
N ALA A 216 7.42 -13.52 -2.49
CA ALA A 216 6.07 -13.78 -2.95
C ALA A 216 5.32 -14.72 -2.00
N VAL A 217 4.01 -14.49 -1.89
CA VAL A 217 3.08 -15.36 -1.16
C VAL A 217 1.92 -15.75 -2.07
N ALA A 218 1.67 -17.05 -2.21
CA ALA A 218 0.58 -17.59 -3.00
C ALA A 218 -0.47 -18.29 -2.12
N GLY A 219 -1.72 -18.31 -2.57
CA GLY A 219 -2.75 -19.19 -2.02
C GLY A 219 -2.76 -20.53 -2.78
N ALA A 220 -2.71 -21.66 -2.08
CA ALA A 220 -2.71 -22.98 -2.74
C ALA A 220 -3.99 -23.28 -3.54
N ARG A 221 -5.06 -22.52 -3.28
CA ARG A 221 -6.36 -22.59 -3.98
C ARG A 221 -6.65 -21.29 -4.72
N ASP A 222 -5.64 -20.54 -5.10
CA ASP A 222 -5.82 -19.43 -6.02
C ASP A 222 -6.17 -19.97 -7.42
N GLY A 223 -7.37 -19.66 -7.89
CA GLY A 223 -7.88 -20.00 -9.22
C GLY A 223 -7.64 -18.92 -10.27
N ARG A 224 -7.03 -17.78 -9.89
CA ARG A 224 -6.72 -16.66 -10.77
C ARG A 224 -5.27 -16.70 -11.24
N ILE A 225 -4.36 -17.09 -10.37
CA ILE A 225 -2.95 -17.27 -10.66
C ILE A 225 -2.40 -18.47 -9.89
N SER A 226 -1.70 -19.37 -10.57
CA SER A 226 -1.18 -20.58 -9.91
C SER A 226 0.08 -20.27 -9.11
N PHE A 227 0.30 -20.96 -7.99
CA PHE A 227 1.56 -20.82 -7.24
C PHE A 227 2.77 -21.23 -8.08
N THR A 228 2.61 -22.16 -9.03
CA THR A 228 3.67 -22.54 -9.97
C THR A 228 4.07 -21.38 -10.87
N GLU A 229 3.10 -20.65 -11.42
CA GLU A 229 3.36 -19.46 -12.24
C GLU A 229 4.06 -18.35 -11.44
N ILE A 230 3.70 -18.18 -10.16
CA ILE A 230 4.38 -17.25 -9.26
C ILE A 230 5.83 -17.70 -9.01
N ASP A 231 6.05 -18.97 -8.68
CA ASP A 231 7.37 -19.53 -8.41
C ASP A 231 8.30 -19.40 -9.62
N GLU A 232 7.81 -19.73 -10.81
CA GLU A 232 8.55 -19.57 -12.07
C GLU A 232 8.94 -18.11 -12.31
N SER A 233 8.07 -17.16 -11.98
CA SER A 233 8.36 -15.73 -12.15
C SER A 233 9.42 -15.19 -11.18
N LEU A 234 9.65 -15.86 -10.04
CA LEU A 234 10.67 -15.44 -9.08
C LEU A 234 12.09 -15.58 -9.64
N ALA A 235 12.28 -16.51 -10.59
CA ALA A 235 13.57 -16.71 -11.27
C ALA A 235 14.01 -15.50 -12.10
N ASP A 236 13.10 -14.58 -12.42
CA ASP A 236 13.42 -13.36 -13.16
C ASP A 236 14.06 -12.28 -12.26
N PHE A 237 13.89 -12.36 -10.94
CA PHE A 237 14.44 -11.38 -10.01
C PHE A 237 15.88 -11.70 -9.61
N SER A 238 16.65 -10.67 -9.26
CA SER A 238 18.06 -10.81 -8.84
C SER A 238 18.23 -11.36 -7.42
N ASN A 239 17.30 -11.05 -6.50
CA ASN A 239 17.35 -11.49 -5.10
C ASN A 239 16.00 -12.09 -4.62
N PRO A 240 15.53 -13.19 -5.25
CA PRO A 240 14.28 -13.81 -4.84
C PRO A 240 14.45 -14.57 -3.53
N VAL A 241 13.42 -14.51 -2.70
CA VAL A 241 13.19 -15.40 -1.56
C VAL A 241 12.35 -16.59 -2.05
N PRO A 242 12.53 -17.81 -1.50
CA PRO A 242 11.65 -18.93 -1.83
C PRO A 242 10.17 -18.56 -1.74
N LEU A 243 9.33 -19.09 -2.65
CA LEU A 243 7.89 -18.84 -2.62
C LEU A 243 7.27 -19.40 -1.34
N ALA A 244 6.47 -18.59 -0.64
CA ALA A 244 5.62 -19.06 0.44
C ALA A 244 4.20 -19.35 -0.05
N ILE A 245 3.66 -20.51 0.31
CA ILE A 245 2.32 -20.96 -0.05
C ILE A 245 1.47 -21.06 1.22
N VAL A 246 0.34 -20.37 1.22
CA VAL A 246 -0.70 -20.49 2.25
C VAL A 246 -1.63 -21.64 1.86
N GLU A 247 -1.46 -22.78 2.52
CA GLU A 247 -2.27 -23.97 2.23
C GLU A 247 -3.75 -23.70 2.48
N GLY A 248 -4.58 -23.99 1.47
CA GLY A 248 -6.03 -23.84 1.53
C GLY A 248 -6.57 -22.44 1.24
N ALA A 249 -5.70 -21.43 1.09
CA ALA A 249 -6.14 -20.07 0.79
C ALA A 249 -6.44 -19.85 -0.71
N ASN A 250 -7.42 -19.00 -1.03
CA ASN A 250 -7.73 -18.59 -2.39
C ASN A 250 -7.40 -17.10 -2.64
N HIS A 251 -7.71 -16.57 -3.83
CA HIS A 251 -7.36 -15.22 -4.26
C HIS A 251 -8.05 -14.13 -3.41
N PHE A 252 -9.35 -14.29 -3.16
CA PHE A 252 -10.16 -13.24 -2.56
C PHE A 252 -10.14 -13.21 -1.03
N GLN A 253 -9.41 -14.11 -0.36
CA GLN A 253 -9.19 -14.04 1.08
C GLN A 253 -8.27 -12.88 1.50
N MET A 254 -7.58 -12.25 0.54
CA MET A 254 -6.65 -11.14 0.77
C MET A 254 -7.34 -9.77 0.90
N ILE A 255 -8.63 -9.69 0.58
CA ILE A 255 -9.39 -8.43 0.57
C ILE A 255 -10.57 -8.51 1.54
N ASP A 256 -10.93 -7.37 2.15
CA ASP A 256 -12.14 -7.26 2.95
C ASP A 256 -13.39 -7.21 2.09
N SER A 257 -14.45 -7.88 2.55
CA SER A 257 -15.77 -7.86 1.93
C SER A 257 -15.76 -8.15 0.41
N PRO A 258 -15.18 -9.28 -0.05
CA PRO A 258 -15.24 -9.65 -1.46
C PRO A 258 -16.70 -9.80 -1.92
N THR A 259 -16.98 -9.34 -3.13
CA THR A 259 -18.31 -9.45 -3.74
C THR A 259 -18.64 -10.91 -4.06
N ALA A 260 -19.94 -11.22 -4.20
CA ALA A 260 -20.38 -12.56 -4.63
C ALA A 260 -19.75 -12.98 -5.97
N SER A 261 -19.69 -12.06 -6.94
CA SER A 261 -19.05 -12.31 -8.25
C SER A 261 -17.56 -12.65 -8.12
N GLN A 262 -16.83 -11.94 -7.24
CA GLN A 262 -15.43 -12.26 -6.95
C GLN A 262 -15.31 -13.67 -6.36
N LEU A 263 -16.12 -14.01 -5.36
CA LEU A 263 -16.10 -15.34 -4.74
C LEU A 263 -16.46 -16.48 -5.71
N GLU A 264 -17.44 -16.26 -6.60
CA GLU A 264 -17.86 -17.24 -7.61
C GLU A 264 -16.83 -17.46 -8.72
N SER A 265 -15.95 -16.49 -8.93
CA SER A 265 -14.95 -16.48 -10.00
C SER A 265 -13.61 -17.12 -9.63
N ASP A 266 -13.51 -17.74 -8.45
CA ASP A 266 -12.29 -18.32 -7.90
C ASP A 266 -12.56 -19.75 -7.38
N LEU A 267 -11.51 -20.48 -7.02
CA LEU A 267 -11.69 -21.75 -6.32
C LEU A 267 -12.13 -21.51 -4.88
N ALA A 268 -12.92 -22.43 -4.34
CA ALA A 268 -13.32 -22.36 -2.94
C ALA A 268 -12.10 -22.55 -2.02
N ALA A 269 -11.89 -21.61 -1.10
CA ALA A 269 -10.94 -21.77 0.00
C ALA A 269 -11.33 -22.95 0.90
N THR A 270 -10.33 -23.59 1.51
CA THR A 270 -10.54 -24.69 2.48
C THR A 270 -10.20 -24.30 3.92
N ILE A 271 -9.74 -23.07 4.14
CA ILE A 271 -9.50 -22.49 5.47
C ILE A 271 -10.29 -21.19 5.64
N PRO A 272 -10.62 -20.78 6.89
CA PRO A 272 -11.24 -19.49 7.16
C PRO A 272 -10.34 -18.30 6.80
N THR A 273 -10.93 -17.18 6.38
CA THR A 273 -10.20 -15.94 6.04
C THR A 273 -9.27 -15.44 7.13
N PRO A 274 -9.65 -15.41 8.44
CA PRO A 274 -8.71 -15.00 9.48
C PRO A 274 -7.45 -15.86 9.55
N GLN A 275 -7.57 -17.17 9.29
CA GLN A 275 -6.43 -18.09 9.29
C GLN A 275 -5.53 -17.86 8.07
N ALA A 276 -6.11 -17.66 6.89
CA ALA A 276 -5.34 -17.33 5.68
C ALA A 276 -4.54 -16.03 5.87
N ARG A 277 -5.20 -14.99 6.39
CA ARG A 277 -4.56 -13.68 6.61
C ARG A 277 -3.49 -13.73 7.70
N ALA A 278 -3.71 -14.45 8.80
CA ALA A 278 -2.69 -14.61 9.83
C ALA A 278 -1.40 -15.22 9.26
N ARG A 279 -1.51 -16.19 8.34
CA ARG A 279 -0.35 -16.78 7.65
C ARG A 279 0.32 -15.79 6.70
N VAL A 280 -0.45 -14.99 5.96
CA VAL A 280 0.10 -13.90 5.13
C VAL A 280 0.83 -12.85 5.97
N LEU A 281 0.27 -12.44 7.11
CA LEU A 281 0.94 -11.51 8.04
C LEU A 281 2.22 -12.10 8.59
N ALA A 282 2.22 -13.40 8.92
CA ALA A 282 3.42 -14.10 9.39
C ALA A 282 4.51 -14.14 8.32
N ALA A 283 4.16 -14.32 7.04
CA ALA A 283 5.10 -14.21 5.93
C ALA A 283 5.60 -12.77 5.76
N LEU A 284 4.70 -11.78 5.77
CA LEU A 284 5.07 -10.38 5.69
C LEU A 284 6.01 -9.95 6.82
N ASP A 285 5.82 -10.50 8.02
CA ASP A 285 6.70 -10.28 9.17
C ASP A 285 8.12 -10.76 8.92
N LEU A 286 8.32 -11.89 8.24
CA LEU A 286 9.67 -12.32 7.88
C LEU A 286 10.38 -11.24 7.04
N LEU A 287 9.67 -10.63 6.07
CA LEU A 287 10.23 -9.56 5.24
C LEU A 287 10.45 -8.26 6.03
N VAL A 288 9.50 -7.89 6.89
CA VAL A 288 9.61 -6.69 7.75
C VAL A 288 10.81 -6.80 8.68
N PHE A 289 10.99 -7.96 9.33
CA PHE A 289 12.11 -8.15 10.25
C PHE A 289 13.46 -8.18 9.52
N ASP A 290 13.51 -8.68 8.29
CA ASP A 290 14.71 -8.62 7.44
C ASP A 290 15.04 -7.17 7.04
N HIS A 291 14.04 -6.42 6.55
CA HIS A 291 14.17 -5.01 6.15
C HIS A 291 14.62 -4.11 7.31
N LEU A 292 14.04 -4.30 8.49
CA LEU A 292 14.40 -3.54 9.70
C LEU A 292 15.72 -4.02 10.34
N GLY A 293 16.35 -5.08 9.82
CA GLY A 293 17.59 -5.64 10.37
C GLY A 293 17.42 -6.29 11.75
N LEU A 294 16.20 -6.74 12.06
CA LEU A 294 15.84 -7.39 13.33
C LEU A 294 15.99 -8.91 13.27
N ALA A 295 16.02 -9.49 12.07
CA ALA A 295 16.33 -10.89 11.85
C ALA A 295 17.85 -11.15 11.78
N PRO A 296 18.35 -12.31 12.26
CA PRO A 296 19.70 -12.78 11.94
C PRO A 296 19.86 -12.84 10.41
N ARG A 297 20.98 -12.37 9.85
CA ARG A 297 21.21 -12.41 8.39
C ARG A 297 21.88 -13.69 7.89
N ASP A 298 22.30 -14.58 8.79
CA ASP A 298 23.04 -15.80 8.43
C ASP A 298 22.69 -16.98 9.36
N PRO A 299 21.75 -17.87 8.97
CA PRO A 299 20.79 -17.71 7.87
C PRO A 299 19.59 -16.83 8.29
N SER A 300 19.07 -16.02 7.37
CA SER A 300 17.79 -15.32 7.55
C SER A 300 16.66 -16.34 7.62
N PRO A 301 15.72 -16.24 8.58
CA PRO A 301 14.49 -17.04 8.57
C PRO A 301 13.71 -16.89 7.27
N LEU A 302 13.88 -15.77 6.57
CA LEU A 302 13.30 -15.52 5.25
C LEU A 302 13.82 -16.53 4.21
N ASP A 303 15.09 -16.93 4.29
CA ASP A 303 15.77 -17.82 3.35
C ASP A 303 15.60 -19.32 3.67
N ASP A 304 14.98 -19.65 4.81
CA ASP A 304 14.86 -21.03 5.32
C ASP A 304 13.39 -21.42 5.54
N PRO A 305 12.75 -22.07 4.56
CA PRO A 305 11.36 -22.52 4.67
C PRO A 305 11.08 -23.47 5.84
N GLU A 306 12.09 -24.19 6.36
CA GLU A 306 11.91 -25.06 7.53
C GLU A 306 11.67 -24.26 8.82
N ARG A 307 11.99 -22.95 8.80
CA ARG A 307 11.81 -22.01 9.91
C ARG A 307 10.58 -21.12 9.76
N TRP A 308 9.83 -21.25 8.68
CA TRP A 308 8.64 -20.43 8.48
C TRP A 308 7.54 -20.79 9.49
N PRO A 309 6.70 -19.81 9.88
CA PRO A 309 5.54 -20.03 10.72
C PRO A 309 4.59 -21.11 10.19
N GLU A 310 3.87 -21.77 11.11
CA GLU A 310 2.97 -22.88 10.78
C GLU A 310 1.92 -22.51 9.71
N GLY A 311 1.81 -23.36 8.68
CA GLY A 311 0.84 -23.22 7.61
C GLY A 311 1.32 -22.39 6.41
N LEU A 312 2.58 -21.92 6.45
CA LEU A 312 3.34 -21.57 5.27
C LEU A 312 4.17 -22.77 4.83
N ILE A 313 4.15 -23.09 3.54
CA ILE A 313 4.98 -24.14 2.95
C ILE A 313 5.71 -23.61 1.72
N ALA A 314 6.84 -24.23 1.38
CA ALA A 314 7.49 -24.03 0.08
C ALA A 314 6.91 -25.02 -0.97
N PRO A 315 7.07 -24.75 -2.27
CA PRO A 315 6.68 -25.65 -3.37
C PRO A 315 7.25 -27.07 -3.29
#